data_AF-A0A7V3N015-F1
#
_entry.id   AF-A0A7V3N015-F1
#
_cell.length_a   1.000
_cell.length_b   1.000
_cell.length_c   1.000
_cell.angle_alpha   90.00
_cell.angle_beta   90.00
_cell.angle_gamma   90.00
#
_symmetry.space_group_name_H-M   'P 1'
#
loop_
_entity.id
_entity.type
_entity.pdbx_description
1 polymer ?
#
loop_
_entity_poly.entity_id
_entity_poly.type
_entity_poly.pdbx_seq_one_letter_code
_entity_poly.pdbx_strand_id
1 'polypeptide(L)'
;MSIPAPLAEVVSEFAEVADQDKLRLLLEFAADLPPLPAELHEAAMEPVPECQSPLFLHVDAGDPERVRLYFSAPPTAPTTRGFASILAAGLDEQPAADILAVPEDFYTELGLATLISPLRLRGMSAMLARIKRRLRESNGTPAGPTPRRDA
;
A
#
# COMPACT_ATOMS: atom_id res chain seq x y z
N MET A 1 4.37 14.18 -11.59
CA MET A 1 4.62 12.82 -11.09
C MET A 1 5.67 12.96 -10.02
N SER A 2 5.31 12.62 -8.79
CA SER A 2 6.16 12.75 -7.60
C SER A 2 5.94 11.54 -6.71
N ILE A 3 6.97 11.15 -5.99
CA ILE A 3 6.93 10.07 -5.00
C ILE A 3 6.99 10.75 -3.63
N PRO A 4 6.09 10.45 -2.67
CA PRO A 4 6.16 10.95 -1.31
C PRO A 4 7.50 10.63 -0.66
N ALA A 5 8.00 11.49 0.23
CA ALA A 5 9.31 11.33 0.85
C ALA A 5 9.52 9.94 1.47
N PRO A 6 8.56 9.39 2.27
CA PRO A 6 8.71 8.04 2.82
C PRO A 6 8.81 6.95 1.77
N LEU A 7 8.05 7.04 0.67
CA LEU A 7 8.16 6.07 -0.42
C LEU A 7 9.49 6.20 -1.18
N ALA A 8 10.00 7.44 -1.33
CA ALA A 8 11.30 7.69 -1.94
C ALA A 8 12.45 7.13 -1.10
N GLU A 9 12.35 7.20 0.24
CA GLU A 9 13.29 6.57 1.17
C GLU A 9 13.31 5.05 0.96
N VAL A 10 12.15 4.39 0.91
CA VAL A 10 12.07 2.95 0.62
C VAL A 10 12.71 2.61 -0.73
N VAL A 11 12.43 3.38 -1.78
CA VAL A 11 13.06 3.17 -3.11
C VAL A 11 14.59 3.32 -3.03
N SER A 12 15.08 4.31 -2.28
CA SER A 12 16.52 4.52 -2.06
C SER A 12 17.16 3.35 -1.33
N GLU A 13 16.51 2.81 -0.29
CA GLU A 13 17.00 1.63 0.43
C GLU A 13 17.17 0.43 -0.51
N PHE A 14 16.19 0.16 -1.38
CA PHE A 14 16.31 -0.91 -2.38
C PHE A 14 17.42 -0.63 -3.41
N ALA A 15 17.66 0.63 -3.76
CA ALA A 15 18.72 1.00 -4.71
C ALA A 15 20.14 0.81 -4.14
N GLU A 16 20.30 0.93 -2.82
CA GLU A 16 21.59 0.73 -2.12
C GLU A 16 21.91 -0.76 -1.87
N VAL A 17 20.90 -1.63 -1.92
CA VAL A 17 21.06 -3.07 -1.73
C VAL A 17 21.43 -3.76 -3.04
N ALA A 18 22.42 -4.63 -2.98
CA ALA A 18 22.84 -5.45 -4.12
C ALA A 18 21.70 -6.40 -4.57
N ASP A 19 21.65 -6.72 -5.87
CA ASP A 19 20.50 -7.42 -6.46
C ASP A 19 20.14 -8.72 -5.74
N GLN A 20 21.12 -9.56 -5.37
CA GLN A 20 20.84 -10.82 -4.65
C GLN A 20 20.26 -10.63 -3.25
N ASP A 21 20.44 -9.45 -2.63
CA ASP A 21 20.00 -9.13 -1.27
C ASP A 21 18.63 -8.43 -1.23
N LYS A 22 18.14 -7.90 -2.35
CA LYS A 22 16.83 -7.21 -2.42
C LYS A 22 15.65 -8.09 -2.01
N LEU A 23 15.72 -9.39 -2.30
CA LEU A 23 14.70 -10.32 -1.83
C LEU A 23 14.69 -10.42 -0.31
N ARG A 24 15.87 -10.39 0.34
CA ARG A 24 15.96 -10.40 1.80
C ARG A 24 15.40 -9.12 2.40
N LEU A 25 15.73 -7.95 1.85
CA LEU A 25 15.13 -6.68 2.26
C LEU A 25 13.59 -6.70 2.15
N LEU A 26 13.04 -7.24 1.05
CA LEU A 26 11.59 -7.40 0.91
C LEU A 26 10.97 -8.27 2.01
N LEU A 27 11.66 -9.32 2.46
CA LEU A 27 11.21 -10.18 3.56
C LEU A 27 11.28 -9.47 4.91
N GLU A 28 12.23 -8.56 5.10
CA GLU A 28 12.32 -7.69 6.28
C GLU A 28 11.09 -6.76 6.32
N PHE A 29 10.78 -6.07 5.21
CA PHE A 29 9.52 -5.32 5.07
C PHE A 29 8.28 -6.18 5.35
N ALA A 30 8.26 -7.44 4.88
CA ALA A 30 7.14 -8.33 5.13
C ALA A 30 6.91 -8.59 6.63
N ALA A 31 7.97 -8.66 7.43
CA ALA A 31 7.86 -8.82 8.88
C ALA A 31 7.26 -7.56 9.55
N ASP A 32 7.55 -6.38 8.99
CA ASP A 32 7.18 -5.08 9.54
C ASP A 32 5.79 -4.59 9.13
N LEU A 33 5.02 -5.37 8.35
CA LEU A 33 3.65 -4.99 8.00
C LEU A 33 2.82 -4.75 9.27
N PRO A 34 2.31 -3.53 9.50
CA PRO A 34 1.55 -3.20 10.71
C PRO A 34 0.31 -4.11 10.87
N PRO A 35 -0.05 -4.49 12.11
CA PRO A 35 -1.30 -5.20 12.35
C PRO A 35 -2.50 -4.28 12.08
N LEU A 36 -3.65 -4.88 11.78
CA LEU A 36 -4.90 -4.13 11.70
C LEU A 36 -5.29 -3.56 13.08
N PRO A 37 -5.91 -2.37 13.14
CA PRO A 37 -6.63 -1.92 14.32
C PRO A 37 -7.69 -2.95 14.75
N ALA A 38 -7.98 -3.03 16.05
CA ALA A 38 -8.86 -4.06 16.61
C ALA A 38 -10.30 -4.02 16.05
N GLU A 39 -10.75 -2.85 15.63
CA GLU A 39 -12.06 -2.60 15.05
C GLU A 39 -12.16 -2.98 13.56
N LEU A 40 -11.03 -3.03 12.84
CA LEU A 40 -11.00 -3.28 11.41
C LEU A 40 -10.73 -4.76 11.13
N HIS A 41 -11.69 -5.41 10.46
CA HIS A 41 -11.65 -6.83 10.13
C HIS A 41 -11.59 -7.03 8.60
N GLU A 42 -10.93 -8.10 8.13
CA GLU A 42 -10.80 -8.40 6.69
C GLU A 42 -12.15 -8.40 5.95
N ALA A 43 -13.24 -8.83 6.60
CA ALA A 43 -14.58 -8.85 6.01
C ALA A 43 -15.12 -7.47 5.62
N ALA A 44 -14.56 -6.38 6.18
CA ALA A 44 -14.90 -5.00 5.85
C ALA A 44 -13.90 -4.34 4.88
N MET A 45 -12.91 -5.10 4.40
CA MET A 45 -11.84 -4.63 3.53
C MET A 45 -12.04 -5.10 2.09
N GLU A 46 -11.44 -4.40 1.14
CA GLU A 46 -11.49 -4.78 -0.28
C GLU A 46 -10.47 -5.90 -0.58
N PRO A 47 -10.87 -7.03 -1.17
CA PRO A 47 -9.94 -8.07 -1.59
C PRO A 47 -9.15 -7.67 -2.85
N VAL A 48 -7.90 -8.14 -2.94
CA VAL A 48 -7.00 -7.91 -4.08
C VAL A 48 -6.64 -9.27 -4.73
N PRO A 49 -7.52 -9.83 -5.58
CA PRO A 49 -7.35 -11.18 -6.15
C PRO A 49 -6.11 -11.34 -7.04
N GLU A 50 -5.49 -10.25 -7.50
CA GLU A 50 -4.31 -10.26 -8.36
C GLU A 50 -3.04 -10.76 -7.65
N CYS A 51 -3.00 -10.75 -6.32
CA CYS A 51 -1.80 -11.09 -5.54
C CYS A 51 -1.51 -12.59 -5.42
N GLN A 52 -2.35 -13.46 -6.00
CA GLN A 52 -2.32 -14.94 -5.90
C GLN A 52 -2.45 -15.52 -4.47
N SER A 53 -2.13 -14.74 -3.44
CA SER A 53 -2.39 -15.00 -2.03
C SER A 53 -3.48 -14.07 -1.53
N PRO A 54 -4.22 -14.45 -0.47
CA PRO A 54 -5.20 -13.56 0.16
C PRO A 54 -4.56 -12.25 0.58
N LEU A 55 -5.06 -11.15 0.02
CA LEU A 55 -4.68 -9.79 0.39
C LEU A 55 -5.96 -8.96 0.47
N PHE A 56 -6.08 -8.20 1.55
CA PHE A 56 -7.15 -7.25 1.76
C PHE A 56 -6.58 -5.86 2.00
N LEU A 57 -7.24 -4.83 1.46
CA LEU A 57 -6.87 -3.43 1.56
C LEU A 57 -8.07 -2.60 2.05
N HIS A 58 -7.81 -1.66 2.96
CA HIS A 58 -8.74 -0.60 3.30
C HIS A 58 -8.06 0.76 3.11
N VAL A 59 -8.83 1.71 2.58
CA VAL A 59 -8.42 3.09 2.39
C VAL A 59 -9.43 3.94 3.15
N ASP A 60 -8.99 4.57 4.22
CA ASP A 60 -9.76 5.61 4.90
C ASP A 60 -9.26 6.97 4.40
N ALA A 61 -10.15 7.65 3.67
CA ALA A 61 -9.92 8.96 3.07
C ALA A 61 -10.84 10.03 3.67
N GLY A 62 -11.26 9.85 4.93
CA GLY A 62 -12.05 10.84 5.65
C GLY A 62 -11.35 12.19 5.83
N ASP A 63 -10.01 12.19 5.86
CA ASP A 63 -9.15 13.37 5.79
C ASP A 63 -8.28 13.30 4.52
N PRO A 64 -8.51 14.15 3.50
CA PRO A 64 -7.73 14.13 2.26
C PRO A 64 -6.27 14.55 2.45
N GLU A 65 -5.93 15.24 3.54
CA GLU A 65 -4.54 15.61 3.85
C GLU A 65 -3.81 14.49 4.61
N ARG A 66 -4.54 13.48 5.09
CA ARG A 66 -3.99 12.36 5.85
C ARG A 66 -4.77 11.07 5.61
N VAL A 67 -4.49 10.43 4.48
CA VAL A 67 -5.10 9.14 4.12
C VAL A 67 -4.55 8.04 5.02
N ARG A 68 -5.41 7.15 5.52
CA ARG A 68 -4.99 5.95 6.23
C ARG A 68 -5.12 4.71 5.37
N LEU A 69 -4.07 3.89 5.33
CA LEU A 69 -3.99 2.65 4.58
C LEU A 69 -3.81 1.47 5.52
N TYR A 70 -4.64 0.45 5.35
CA TYR A 70 -4.55 -0.80 6.12
C TYR A 70 -4.50 -1.98 5.19
N PHE A 71 -3.62 -2.93 5.48
CA PHE A 71 -3.45 -4.14 4.70
C PHE A 71 -3.52 -5.37 5.60
N SER A 72 -4.13 -6.44 5.08
CA SER A 72 -4.01 -7.77 5.67
C SER A 72 -3.45 -8.74 4.65
N ALA A 73 -2.35 -9.38 5.01
CA ALA A 73 -1.73 -10.45 4.25
C ALA A 73 -1.19 -11.51 5.23
N PRO A 74 -1.41 -12.81 4.96
CA PRO A 74 -0.99 -13.86 5.86
C PRO A 74 0.54 -13.97 5.93
N PRO A 75 1.13 -14.39 7.08
CA PRO A 75 2.56 -14.62 7.21
C PRO A 75 3.13 -15.65 6.21
N THR A 76 2.27 -16.55 5.70
CA THR A 76 2.63 -17.56 4.70
C THR A 76 2.81 -16.98 3.29
N ALA A 77 2.47 -15.70 3.05
CA ALA A 77 2.60 -15.02 1.76
C ALA A 77 3.63 -13.86 1.83
N PRO A 78 4.92 -14.16 2.05
CA PRO A 78 5.91 -13.15 2.41
C PRO A 78 6.13 -12.08 1.33
N THR A 79 6.13 -12.43 0.04
CA THR A 79 6.27 -11.44 -1.04
C THR A 79 5.08 -10.48 -1.09
N THR A 80 3.85 -11.00 -1.02
CA THR A 80 2.63 -10.18 -1.00
C THR A 80 2.60 -9.27 0.23
N ARG A 81 2.99 -9.81 1.38
CA ARG A 81 3.10 -9.06 2.64
C ARG A 81 4.17 -7.98 2.58
N GLY A 82 5.31 -8.25 1.94
CA GLY A 82 6.37 -7.27 1.69
C GLY A 82 5.90 -6.11 0.82
N PHE A 83 5.17 -6.38 -0.27
CA PHE A 83 4.60 -5.32 -1.11
C PHE A 83 3.56 -4.48 -0.36
N ALA A 84 2.69 -5.11 0.43
CA ALA A 84 1.74 -4.40 1.28
C ALA A 84 2.46 -3.51 2.29
N SER A 85 3.55 -4.00 2.89
CA SER A 85 4.35 -3.23 3.86
C SER A 85 5.07 -2.05 3.23
N ILE A 86 5.67 -2.21 2.04
CA ILE A 86 6.29 -1.11 1.28
C ILE A 86 5.26 -0.01 0.99
N LEU A 87 4.05 -0.38 0.56
CA LEU A 87 2.99 0.59 0.31
C LEU A 87 2.50 1.25 1.61
N ALA A 88 2.38 0.50 2.71
CA ALA A 88 2.04 1.06 4.02
C ALA A 88 3.09 2.07 4.49
N ALA A 89 4.37 1.70 4.48
CA ALA A 89 5.48 2.56 4.89
C ALA A 89 5.60 3.82 4.03
N GLY A 90 5.38 3.71 2.72
CA GLY A 90 5.55 4.81 1.78
C GLY A 90 4.34 5.72 1.61
N LEU A 91 3.13 5.24 1.88
CA LEU A 91 1.89 5.93 1.52
C LEU A 91 0.91 6.14 2.68
N ASP A 92 1.03 5.42 3.81
CA ASP A 92 0.18 5.69 4.97
C ASP A 92 0.46 7.12 5.49
N GLU A 93 -0.61 7.77 5.94
CA GLU A 93 -0.62 9.15 6.43
C GLU A 93 -0.23 10.22 5.39
N GLN A 94 -0.04 9.87 4.12
CA GLN A 94 0.24 10.84 3.07
C GLN A 94 -1.05 11.53 2.56
N PRO A 95 -0.94 12.77 2.03
CA PRO A 95 -2.06 13.42 1.36
C PRO A 95 -2.55 12.63 0.15
N ALA A 96 -3.86 12.64 -0.10
CA ALA A 96 -4.47 11.96 -1.22
C ALA A 96 -3.89 12.42 -2.57
N ALA A 97 -3.59 13.72 -2.69
CA ALA A 97 -2.97 14.29 -3.90
C ALA A 97 -1.60 13.67 -4.19
N ASP A 98 -0.78 13.46 -3.16
CA ASP A 98 0.56 12.89 -3.30
C ASP A 98 0.50 11.41 -3.66
N ILE A 99 -0.39 10.64 -3.00
CA ILE A 99 -0.62 9.23 -3.35
C ILE A 99 -1.12 9.08 -4.80
N LEU A 100 -2.00 9.97 -5.26
CA LEU A 100 -2.50 9.98 -6.63
C LEU A 100 -1.40 10.33 -7.66
N ALA A 101 -0.39 11.09 -7.26
CA ALA A 101 0.71 11.54 -8.12
C ALA A 101 1.84 10.50 -8.31
N VAL A 102 1.89 9.48 -7.46
CA VAL A 102 2.84 8.34 -7.56
C VAL A 102 2.70 7.68 -8.94
N PRO A 103 3.77 7.39 -9.70
CA PRO A 103 3.67 6.62 -10.94
C PRO A 103 3.13 5.21 -10.70
N GLU A 104 2.32 4.66 -11.62
CA GLU A 104 1.80 3.29 -11.45
C GLU A 104 2.90 2.22 -11.52
N ASP A 105 4.01 2.56 -12.15
CA ASP A 105 5.20 1.74 -12.39
C ASP A 105 6.38 2.07 -11.47
N PHE A 106 6.19 2.86 -10.39
CA PHE A 106 7.26 3.20 -9.44
C PHE A 106 8.00 1.95 -8.91
N TYR A 107 7.29 0.82 -8.80
CA TYR A 107 7.85 -0.45 -8.32
C TYR A 107 8.97 -0.99 -9.22
N THR A 108 9.13 -0.47 -10.44
CA THR A 108 10.26 -0.81 -11.31
C THR A 108 11.58 -0.29 -10.72
N GLU A 109 11.54 0.81 -9.97
CA GLU A 109 12.69 1.41 -9.30
C GLU A 109 13.20 0.55 -8.12
N LEU A 110 12.36 -0.34 -7.58
CA LEU A 110 12.75 -1.30 -6.52
C LEU A 110 13.72 -2.38 -7.01
N GLY A 111 13.86 -2.55 -8.34
CA GLY A 111 14.79 -3.52 -8.92
C GLY A 111 14.47 -4.98 -8.62
N LEU A 112 13.20 -5.31 -8.33
CA LEU A 112 12.76 -6.67 -7.98
C LEU A 112 12.40 -7.55 -9.19
N ALA A 113 12.37 -6.99 -10.39
CA ALA A 113 11.90 -7.67 -11.62
C ALA A 113 12.74 -8.89 -12.04
N THR A 114 14.00 -8.96 -11.60
CA THR A 114 14.88 -10.11 -11.86
C THR A 114 14.74 -11.22 -10.82
N LEU A 115 14.14 -10.94 -9.67
CA LEU A 115 14.05 -11.84 -8.50
C LEU A 115 12.64 -12.38 -8.28
N ILE A 116 11.63 -11.66 -8.78
CA ILE A 116 10.22 -11.93 -8.52
C ILE A 116 9.50 -12.04 -9.86
N SER A 117 8.61 -13.03 -9.96
CA SER A 117 7.86 -13.24 -11.20
C SER A 117 7.01 -12.01 -11.57
N PRO A 118 6.84 -11.71 -12.87
CA PRO A 118 5.98 -10.62 -13.31
C PRO A 118 4.55 -10.71 -12.76
N LEU A 119 4.06 -11.93 -12.52
CA LEU A 119 2.73 -12.16 -11.95
C LEU A 119 2.60 -11.65 -10.52
N ARG A 120 3.64 -11.80 -9.68
CA ARG A 120 3.63 -11.26 -8.32
C ARG A 120 3.74 -9.74 -8.31
N LEU A 121 4.52 -9.15 -9.22
CA LEU A 121 4.63 -7.69 -9.38
C LEU A 121 3.31 -7.04 -9.80
N ARG A 122 2.48 -7.74 -10.58
CA ARG A 122 1.11 -7.28 -10.88
C ARG A 122 0.27 -7.09 -9.62
N GLY A 123 0.51 -7.87 -8.56
CA GLY A 123 -0.14 -7.70 -7.26
C GLY A 123 0.14 -6.33 -6.66
N MET A 124 1.40 -5.88 -6.65
CA MET A 124 1.79 -4.56 -6.15
C MET A 124 1.17 -3.42 -6.97
N SER A 125 1.22 -3.53 -8.29
CA SER A 125 0.55 -2.57 -9.18
C SER A 125 -0.96 -2.51 -8.91
N ALA A 126 -1.61 -3.66 -8.73
CA ALA A 126 -3.04 -3.77 -8.45
C ALA A 126 -3.43 -3.18 -7.09
N MET A 127 -2.57 -3.27 -6.08
CA MET A 127 -2.76 -2.58 -4.79
C MET A 127 -2.77 -1.07 -4.98
N LEU A 128 -1.73 -0.51 -5.60
CA LEU A 128 -1.64 0.94 -5.84
C LEU A 128 -2.82 1.46 -6.67
N ALA A 129 -3.18 0.74 -7.74
CA ALA A 129 -4.32 1.10 -8.58
C ALA A 129 -5.64 1.17 -7.77
N ARG A 130 -5.85 0.22 -6.85
CA ARG A 130 -7.02 0.23 -5.95
C ARG A 130 -7.00 1.41 -4.99
N ILE A 131 -5.85 1.68 -4.36
CA ILE A 131 -5.69 2.84 -3.48
C ILE A 131 -6.12 4.12 -4.21
N LYS A 132 -5.54 4.36 -5.39
CA LYS A 132 -5.85 5.54 -6.20
C LYS A 132 -7.32 5.58 -6.64
N ARG A 133 -7.91 4.45 -6.99
CA ARG A 133 -9.33 4.37 -7.37
C ARG A 133 -10.21 4.81 -6.19
N ARG A 134 -9.97 4.29 -4.98
CA ARG A 134 -10.73 4.66 -3.77
C ARG A 134 -10.59 6.15 -3.46
N LEU A 135 -9.40 6.72 -3.59
CA LEU A 135 -9.19 8.16 -3.39
C LEU A 135 -9.97 9.02 -4.40
N ARG A 136 -10.03 8.60 -5.67
CA ARG A 136 -10.83 9.30 -6.70
C ARG A 136 -12.34 9.20 -6.44
N GLU A 137 -12.81 8.07 -5.94
CA GLU A 137 -14.21 7.85 -5.56
C GLU A 137 -14.60 8.71 -4.34
N SER A 138 -13.74 8.78 -3.32
CA SER A 138 -13.96 9.59 -2.12
C SER A 138 -13.98 11.10 -2.41
N ASN A 139 -13.13 11.59 -3.31
CA ASN A 139 -13.13 12.99 -3.75
C ASN A 139 -14.39 13.41 -4.53
N GLY A 140 -15.24 12.45 -4.91
CA GLY A 140 -16.50 12.69 -5.63
C GLY A 140 -17.76 12.73 -4.75
N THR A 141 -17.66 12.46 -3.45
CA THR A 141 -18.82 12.41 -2.54
C THR A 141 -18.62 13.38 -1.37
N PRO A 142 -19.42 14.46 -1.24
CA PRO A 142 -19.35 15.29 -0.04
C PRO A 142 -19.72 14.42 1.17
N ALA A 143 -18.80 14.34 2.13
CA ALA A 143 -19.05 13.67 3.40
C ALA A 143 -20.32 14.26 4.03
N GLY A 144 -21.38 13.44 4.13
CA GLY A 144 -22.61 13.81 4.82
C GLY A 144 -22.31 14.17 6.28
N PRO A 145 -23.14 15.02 6.91
CA PRO A 145 -22.81 15.62 8.20
C PRO A 145 -22.64 14.53 9.27
N THR A 146 -21.49 14.58 9.96
CA THR A 146 -21.24 13.84 11.20
C THR A 146 -22.36 14.18 12.19
N PRO A 147 -23.08 13.20 12.76
CA PRO A 147 -24.11 13.51 13.74
C PRO A 147 -23.44 14.13 14.97
N ARG A 148 -23.77 15.39 15.23
CA ARG A 148 -23.47 16.04 16.51
C ARG A 148 -24.08 15.18 17.61
N ARG A 149 -23.23 14.67 18.51
CA ARG A 149 -23.68 14.16 19.81
C ARG A 149 -23.95 15.38 20.68
N ASP A 150 -25.21 15.80 20.72
CA ASP A 150 -25.68 16.74 21.72
C ASP A 150 -25.71 16.03 23.08
N ALA A 151 -25.10 16.69 24.07
CA ALA A 151 -25.14 16.35 25.49
C ALA A 151 -26.22 17.18 26.20
#